data_AF-A0A2E7HHV8-F1
#
_entry.id   AF-A0A2E7HHV8-F1
#
_cell.length_a   1.000
_cell.length_b   1.000
_cell.length_c   1.000
_cell.angle_alpha   90.00
_cell.angle_beta   90.00
_cell.angle_gamma   90.00
#
_symmetry.space_group_name_H-M   'P 1'
#
loop_
_entity.id
_entity.type
_entity.pdbx_description
1 polymer ?
#
loop_
_entity_poly.entity_id
_entity_poly.type
_entity_poly.pdbx_seq_one_letter_code
_entity_poly.pdbx_strand_id
1 'polypeptide(L)'
;MASLFLKSLLIGLAVALPMGPIGVLIVRRTLVLGFTRGLEGGLGVAAADGVYAAMAAFGVTAIVCLLVEQQMWFQVIGGVALLWIGWSILRKPAPTLMATSGMSAVVFSRCRA
;
A
#
# COMPACT_ATOMS: atom_id res chain seq x y z
N MET A 1 -5.07 3.15 -31.70
CA MET A 1 -4.89 1.86 -30.98
C MET A 1 -3.53 1.76 -30.27
N ALA A 2 -2.39 1.87 -30.96
CA ALA A 2 -1.07 1.73 -30.34
C ALA A 2 -0.77 2.72 -29.20
N SER A 3 -1.27 3.96 -29.30
CA SER A 3 -1.11 4.97 -28.25
C SER A 3 -1.80 4.60 -26.93
N LEU A 4 -2.97 3.96 -26.98
CA LEU A 4 -3.69 3.51 -25.79
C LEU A 4 -2.92 2.37 -25.10
N PHE A 5 -2.39 1.44 -25.89
CA PHE A 5 -1.59 0.33 -25.39
C PHE A 5 -0.30 0.80 -24.71
N LEU A 6 0.43 1.74 -25.32
CA LEU A 6 1.65 2.28 -24.74
C LEU A 6 1.37 3.09 -23.47
N LYS A 7 0.26 3.84 -23.43
CA LYS A 7 -0.13 4.68 -22.30
C LYS A 7 -0.59 3.83 -21.10
N SER A 8 -1.37 2.77 -21.32
CA SER A 8 -1.74 1.84 -20.26
C SER A 8 -0.55 1.01 -19.77
N LEU A 9 0.38 0.62 -20.66
CA LEU A 9 1.61 -0.07 -20.29
C LEU A 9 2.48 0.80 -19.36
N LEU A 10 2.68 2.07 -19.71
CA LEU A 10 3.48 3.00 -18.90
C LEU A 10 2.84 3.29 -17.54
N ILE A 11 1.52 3.51 -17.50
CA ILE A 11 0.79 3.74 -16.24
C ILE A 11 0.84 2.48 -15.36
N GLY A 12 0.62 1.30 -15.95
CA GLY A 12 0.71 0.02 -15.23
C GLY A 12 2.11 -0.23 -14.67
N LEU A 13 3.15 0.03 -15.46
CA LEU A 13 4.54 -0.08 -15.01
C LEU A 13 4.82 0.90 -13.86
N ALA A 14 4.36 2.15 -13.95
CA ALA A 14 4.55 3.16 -12.91
C ALA A 14 3.89 2.78 -11.57
N VAL A 15 2.77 2.07 -11.60
CA VAL A 15 2.07 1.59 -10.39
C VAL A 15 2.68 0.31 -9.83
N ALA A 16 3.27 -0.56 -10.67
CA ALA A 16 3.87 -1.83 -10.25
C ALA A 16 5.34 -1.72 -9.77
N LEU A 17 6.10 -0.76 -10.32
CA LEU A 17 7.50 -0.50 -9.96
C LEU A 17 7.78 -0.13 -8.48
N PRO A 18 6.92 0.59 -7.74
CA PRO A 18 7.19 0.92 -6.36
C PRO A 18 7.05 -0.33 -5.47
N MET A 19 8.19 -0.99 -5.25
CA MET A 19 8.32 -2.04 -4.23
C MET A 19 8.23 -1.39 -2.86
N GLY A 20 7.01 -1.32 -2.33
CA GLY A 20 6.74 -0.70 -1.04
C GLY A 20 7.47 -1.40 0.13
N PRO A 21 7.45 -0.79 1.32
CA PRO A 21 8.11 -1.33 2.51
C PRO A 21 7.62 -2.74 2.89
N ILE A 22 6.39 -3.09 2.50
CA ILE A 22 5.78 -4.41 2.71
C ILE A 22 6.51 -5.50 1.91
N GLY A 23 6.83 -5.23 0.63
CA GLY A 23 7.52 -6.21 -0.24
C GLY A 23 8.93 -6.53 0.25
N VAL A 24 9.69 -5.49 0.65
CA VAL A 24 11.03 -5.67 1.23
C VAL A 24 10.97 -6.44 2.55
N LEU A 25 9.94 -6.22 3.37
CA LEU A 25 9.75 -6.93 4.63
C LEU A 25 9.48 -8.43 4.42
N ILE A 26 8.65 -8.78 3.43
CA ILE A 26 8.36 -10.19 3.11
C ILE A 26 9.63 -10.87 2.63
N VAL A 27 10.37 -10.26 1.70
CA VAL A 27 11.66 -10.80 1.21
C VAL A 27 12.64 -10.98 2.36
N ARG A 28 12.78 -9.99 3.25
CA ARG A 28 13.66 -10.11 4.43
C ARG A 28 13.20 -11.24 5.38
N ARG A 29 11.90 -11.39 5.63
CA ARG A 29 11.38 -12.49 6.47
C ARG A 29 11.65 -13.85 5.84
N THR A 30 11.46 -14.00 4.53
CA THR A 30 11.77 -15.23 3.79
C THR A 30 13.25 -15.60 3.91
N LEU A 31 14.14 -14.60 3.78
CA LEU A 31 15.58 -14.81 3.86
C LEU A 31 16.07 -15.10 5.29
N VAL A 32 15.46 -14.49 6.32
CA VAL A 32 15.91 -14.63 7.73
C VAL A 32 15.25 -15.82 8.44
N LEU A 33 13.98 -16.09 8.17
CA LEU A 33 13.17 -17.09 8.88
C LEU A 33 12.84 -18.33 8.02
N GLY A 34 13.29 -18.36 6.76
CA GLY A 34 13.01 -19.43 5.80
C GLY A 34 11.73 -19.21 4.98
N PHE A 35 11.55 -20.04 3.95
CA PHE A 35 10.49 -19.87 2.94
C PHE A 35 9.07 -20.01 3.50
N THR A 36 8.87 -20.91 4.46
CA THR A 36 7.55 -21.19 5.06
C THR A 36 6.98 -19.96 5.78
N ARG A 37 7.80 -19.28 6.59
CA ARG A 37 7.42 -18.04 7.30
C ARG A 37 7.16 -16.88 6.33
N GLY A 38 7.84 -16.87 5.19
CA GLY A 38 7.59 -15.91 4.10
C GLY A 38 6.25 -16.16 3.40
N LEU A 39 5.91 -17.44 3.16
CA LEU A 39 4.68 -17.85 2.50
C LEU A 39 3.43 -17.41 3.29
N GLU A 40 3.45 -17.56 4.61
CA GLU A 40 2.36 -17.13 5.49
C GLU A 40 2.11 -15.61 5.39
N GLY A 41 3.18 -14.82 5.38
CA GLY A 41 3.08 -13.36 5.20
C GLY A 41 2.59 -12.96 3.82
N GLY A 42 3.06 -13.64 2.77
CA GLY A 42 2.63 -13.40 1.39
C GLY A 42 1.16 -13.77 1.15
N LEU A 43 0.71 -14.92 1.67
CA LEU A 43 -0.68 -15.36 1.61
C LEU A 43 -1.62 -14.39 2.33
N GLY A 44 -1.19 -13.84 3.48
CA GLY A 44 -1.96 -12.82 4.19
C GLY A 44 -2.16 -11.54 3.38
N VAL A 45 -1.11 -11.04 2.73
CA VAL A 45 -1.20 -9.85 1.86
C VAL A 45 -2.10 -10.13 0.64
N ALA A 46 -1.91 -11.27 -0.03
CA ALA A 46 -2.73 -11.65 -1.17
C ALA A 46 -4.22 -11.83 -0.79
N ALA A 47 -4.50 -12.40 0.39
CA ALA A 47 -5.87 -12.53 0.90
C ALA A 47 -6.49 -11.17 1.22
N ALA A 48 -5.74 -10.25 1.83
CA ALA A 48 -6.22 -8.89 2.11
C ALA A 48 -6.56 -8.14 0.81
N ASP A 49 -5.68 -8.20 -0.20
CA ASP A 49 -5.92 -7.58 -1.51
C ASP A 49 -7.10 -8.24 -2.23
N GLY A 50 -7.24 -9.57 -2.14
CA GLY A 50 -8.35 -10.31 -2.72
C GLY A 50 -9.70 -9.96 -2.10
N VAL A 51 -9.76 -9.86 -0.76
CA VAL A 51 -10.99 -9.44 -0.05
C VAL A 51 -11.34 -8.00 -0.40
N TYR A 52 -10.35 -7.11 -0.45
CA TYR A 52 -10.55 -5.72 -0.84
C TYR A 52 -11.06 -5.60 -2.28
N ALA A 53 -10.48 -6.35 -3.22
CA ALA A 53 -10.93 -6.40 -4.61
C ALA A 53 -12.35 -6.99 -4.74
N ALA A 54 -12.69 -8.00 -3.95
CA ALA A 54 -14.03 -8.56 -3.92
C ALA A 54 -15.06 -7.53 -3.41
N MET A 55 -14.76 -6.84 -2.29
CA MET A 55 -15.60 -5.74 -1.81
C MET A 55 -15.77 -4.66 -2.87
N ALA A 56 -14.68 -4.32 -3.58
CA ALA A 56 -14.74 -3.37 -4.67
C ALA A 56 -15.64 -3.86 -5.82
N ALA A 57 -15.45 -5.09 -6.30
CA ALA A 57 -16.20 -5.65 -7.41
C ALA A 57 -17.70 -5.81 -7.13
N PHE A 58 -18.08 -6.21 -5.91
CA PHE A 58 -19.49 -6.44 -5.54
C PHE A 58 -20.18 -5.18 -5.00
N GLY A 59 -19.46 -4.26 -4.36
CA GLY A 59 -20.05 -3.12 -3.65
C GLY A 59 -19.94 -1.76 -4.35
N VAL A 60 -18.94 -1.55 -5.21
CA VAL A 60 -18.63 -0.21 -5.75
C VAL A 60 -19.75 0.33 -6.63
N THR A 61 -20.48 -0.50 -7.38
CA THR A 61 -21.54 -0.02 -8.27
C THR A 61 -22.69 0.65 -7.50
N ALA A 62 -23.09 0.09 -6.36
CA ALA A 62 -24.13 0.68 -5.51
C ALA A 62 -23.63 1.93 -4.77
N ILE A 63 -22.37 1.92 -4.34
CA ILE A 63 -21.74 3.04 -3.63
C ILE A 63 -21.51 4.23 -4.56
N VAL A 64 -21.05 4.00 -5.79
CA VAL A 64 -20.75 5.04 -6.77
C VAL A 64 -22.01 5.82 -7.17
N CYS A 65 -23.17 5.16 -7.29
CA CYS A 65 -24.44 5.86 -7.53
C CYS A 65 -24.81 6.86 -6.43
N LEU A 66 -24.57 6.52 -5.15
CA LEU A 66 -24.78 7.45 -4.02
C LEU A 66 -23.66 8.50 -3.91
N LEU A 67 -22.46 8.17 -4.39
CA LEU A 67 -21.28 9.03 -4.32
C LEU A 67 -21.34 10.21 -5.30
N VAL A 68 -22.01 10.05 -6.44
CA VAL A 68 -22.14 11.12 -7.47
C VAL A 68 -22.93 12.32 -6.93
N GLU A 69 -23.94 12.09 -6.09
CA GLU A 69 -24.70 13.16 -5.41
C GLU A 69 -23.85 13.97 -4.41
N GLN A 70 -22.85 13.35 -3.79
CA GLN A 70 -21.99 13.97 -2.75
C GLN A 70 -20.52 14.09 -3.18
N GLN A 71 -20.27 14.11 -4.50
CA GLN A 71 -18.92 14.11 -5.06
C GLN A 71 -18.06 15.27 -4.53
N MET A 72 -18.68 16.42 -4.28
CA MET A 72 -17.98 17.59 -3.74
C MET A 72 -17.40 17.31 -2.34
N TRP A 73 -18.17 16.65 -1.46
CA TRP A 73 -17.72 16.33 -0.09
C TRP A 73 -16.53 15.36 -0.11
N PHE A 74 -16.56 14.34 -0.96
CA PHE A 74 -15.46 13.39 -1.09
C PHE A 74 -14.18 14.02 -1.65
N GLN A 75 -14.30 14.93 -2.63
CA GLN A 75 -13.16 15.66 -3.17
C GLN A 75 -12.52 16.59 -2.12
N VAL A 76 -13.33 17.31 -1.35
CA VAL A 76 -12.82 18.18 -0.27
C VAL A 76 -12.15 17.37 0.82
N ILE A 77 -12.77 16.27 1.28
CA ILE A 77 -12.18 15.40 2.32
C ILE A 77 -10.86 14.78 1.84
N GLY A 78 -10.82 14.25 0.61
CA GLY A 78 -9.60 13.68 0.03
C GLY A 78 -8.49 14.70 -0.15
N GLY A 79 -8.82 15.90 -0.65
CA GLY A 79 -7.87 17.00 -0.80
C GLY A 79 -7.32 17.50 0.53
N VAL A 80 -8.18 17.68 1.54
CA VAL A 80 -7.76 18.08 2.89
C VAL A 80 -6.90 17.00 3.54
N ALA A 81 -7.24 15.73 3.38
CA ALA A 81 -6.43 14.62 3.88
C ALA A 81 -5.03 14.60 3.24
N LEU A 82 -4.93 14.83 1.93
CA LEU A 82 -3.64 14.93 1.22
C LEU A 82 -2.82 16.14 1.69
N LEU A 83 -3.45 17.30 1.85
CA LEU A 83 -2.81 18.51 2.39
C LEU A 83 -2.31 18.26 3.82
N TRP A 84 -3.10 17.59 4.65
CA TRP A 84 -2.69 17.19 6.00
C TRP A 84 -1.47 16.28 5.94
N ILE A 85 -1.51 15.20 5.16
CA ILE A 85 -0.40 14.25 5.04
C ILE A 85 0.87 14.97 4.55
N GLY A 86 0.76 15.79 3.51
CA GLY A 86 1.88 16.60 3.00
C GLY A 86 2.45 17.54 4.07
N TRP A 87 1.57 18.24 4.80
CA TRP A 87 1.96 19.13 5.89
C TRP A 87 2.64 18.39 7.04
N SER A 88 2.15 17.20 7.39
CA SER A 88 2.73 16.31 8.40
C SER A 88 4.12 15.81 8.00
N ILE A 89 4.34 15.56 6.71
CA ILE A 89 5.65 15.18 6.18
C ILE A 89 6.63 16.37 6.23
N LEU A 90 6.18 17.58 5.88
CA LEU A 90 7.02 18.80 5.91
C LEU A 90 7.41 19.22 7.34
N ARG A 91 6.55 19.00 8.33
CA ARG A 91 6.84 19.35 9.73
C ARG A 91 7.74 18.35 10.44
N LYS A 92 7.90 17.15 9.90
CA LYS A 92 8.83 16.18 10.45
C LYS A 92 10.22 16.47 9.87
N PRO A 93 11.27 16.60 10.71
CA PRO A 93 12.64 16.72 10.20
C PRO A 93 12.92 15.53 9.29
N ALA A 94 13.67 15.79 8.21
CA ALA A 94 13.91 14.87 7.10
C ALA A 94 13.94 13.41 7.58
N PRO A 95 13.16 12.50 6.97
CA PRO A 95 13.31 11.09 7.26
C PRO A 95 14.73 10.75 6.83
N THR A 96 15.67 10.73 7.79
CA THR A 96 16.90 9.94 7.72
C THR A 96 16.45 8.66 7.09
N LEU A 97 16.89 8.37 5.86
CA LEU A 97 16.39 7.30 5.00
C LEU A 97 16.28 6.02 5.84
N MET A 98 15.13 5.86 6.49
CA MET A 98 14.83 4.72 7.31
C MET A 98 14.40 3.73 6.25
N ALA A 99 15.41 3.12 5.62
CA ALA A 99 15.42 1.70 5.48
C ALA A 99 14.69 1.15 6.71
N THR A 100 13.52 0.58 6.47
CA THR A 100 12.66 -0.17 7.38
C THR A 100 13.47 -0.93 8.45
N SER A 101 13.96 -0.23 9.47
CA SER A 101 14.88 -0.75 10.50
C SER A 101 14.41 -0.40 11.92
N GLY A 102 13.35 0.40 12.06
CA GLY A 102 12.75 0.74 13.35
C GLY A 102 11.82 -0.34 13.93
N MET A 103 11.28 -1.24 13.10
CA MET A 103 10.40 -2.32 13.58
C MET A 103 11.16 -3.64 13.87
N SER A 104 12.39 -3.77 13.35
CA SER A 104 13.26 -4.91 13.63
C SER A 104 13.81 -4.91 15.06
N ALA A 105 13.93 -3.75 15.71
CA ALA A 105 14.39 -3.68 17.10
C ALA A 105 13.36 -4.25 18.09
N VAL A 106 12.06 -4.05 17.85
CA VAL A 106 10.98 -4.62 18.69
C VAL A 106 10.81 -6.12 18.45
N VAL A 107 11.00 -6.61 17.22
CA VAL A 107 10.85 -8.04 16.90
C VAL A 107 12.07 -8.88 17.30
N PHE A 108 13.30 -8.34 17.20
CA PHE A 108 14.51 -9.08 17.58
C PHE A 108 14.63 -9.27 19.11
N SER A 109 14.09 -8.35 19.91
CA SER A 109 13.93 -8.51 21.36
C SER A 109 13.09 -9.75 21.71
N ARG A 110 12.04 -10.02 20.93
CA ARG A 110 11.04 -11.06 21.24
C ARG A 110 11.37 -12.45 20.68
N CYS A 111 12.48 -12.60 19.94
CA CYS A 111 12.98 -13.90 19.47
C CYS A 111 14.17 -14.41 20.31
N ARG A 112 14.60 -13.64 21.31
CA ARG A 112 15.68 -13.99 22.26
C ARG A 112 15.15 -14.23 23.68
N ALA A 113 13.84 -14.15 23.92
CA ALA A 113 13.18 -14.49 25.19
C ALA A 113 12.38 -15.78 25.04
#